data_AF-A0A4Q4BJ28-F1
#
_entry.id   AF-A0A4Q4BJ28-F1
#
_cell.length_a   1.000
_cell.length_b   1.000
_cell.length_c   1.000
_cell.angle_alpha   90.00
_cell.angle_beta   90.00
_cell.angle_gamma   90.00
#
_symmetry.space_group_name_H-M   'P 1'
#
loop_
_entity.id
_entity.type
_entity.pdbx_description
1 polymer ?
#
loop_
_entity_poly.entity_id
_entity_poly.type
_entity_poly.pdbx_seq_one_letter_code
_entity_poly.pdbx_strand_id
1 'polypeptide(L)'
;MRLWFFLRLWSLLWHLGLPVVLVYLWRRGRKDPLYARHLGERSGRYRQRLPGAVWVHAVSLGELRSAVPLIRALLDRGDRVVTTHFTPAGRRESERVFAADIAAGRMAAVWVPFETSWAYAGFFRAFRPRAGLVMEIEIWPRMI
;
A
#
# COMPACT_ATOMS: atom_id res chain seq x y z
N MET A 1 15.19 10.09 -22.74
CA MET A 1 16.24 10.60 -21.81
C MET A 1 15.70 11.39 -20.61
N ARG A 2 14.71 12.30 -20.78
CA ARG A 2 14.17 13.14 -19.68
C ARG A 2 13.50 12.39 -18.51
N LEU A 3 12.68 11.38 -18.79
CA LEU A 3 11.97 10.62 -17.74
C LEU A 3 12.93 9.85 -16.81
N TRP A 4 13.96 9.22 -17.36
CA TRP A 4 14.96 8.49 -16.57
C TRP A 4 15.74 9.40 -15.62
N PHE A 5 16.08 10.61 -16.08
CA PHE A 5 16.72 11.61 -15.23
C PHE A 5 15.78 12.06 -14.10
N PHE A 6 14.51 12.33 -14.42
CA PHE A 6 13.49 12.64 -13.42
C PHE A 6 13.36 11.52 -12.37
N LEU A 7 13.23 10.26 -12.79
CA LEU A 7 13.11 9.12 -11.88
C LEU A 7 14.35 8.91 -11.01
N ARG A 8 15.55 9.25 -11.51
CA ARG A 8 16.79 9.19 -10.72
C ARG A 8 16.82 10.30 -9.66
N LEU A 9 16.51 11.54 -10.05
CA LEU A 9 16.45 12.66 -9.12
C LEU A 9 15.37 12.44 -8.05
N TRP A 10 14.18 11.99 -8.47
CA TRP A 10 13.08 11.62 -7.59
C TRP A 10 13.49 10.52 -6.60
N SER A 11 14.17 9.47 -7.08
CA SER A 11 14.74 8.44 -6.22
C SER A 11 15.69 9.04 -5.19
N LEU A 12 16.62 9.91 -5.62
CA LEU A 12 17.61 10.52 -4.74
C LEU A 12 16.94 11.33 -3.63
N LEU A 13 15.93 12.15 -3.98
CA LEU A 13 15.15 12.91 -3.00
C LEU A 13 14.49 11.98 -1.96
N TRP A 14 13.92 10.87 -2.38
CA TRP A 14 13.34 9.90 -1.45
C TRP A 14 14.37 9.19 -0.58
N HIS A 15 15.57 8.91 -1.09
CA HIS A 15 16.64 8.30 -0.29
C HIS A 15 17.14 9.26 0.79
N LEU A 16 17.32 10.53 0.42
CA LEU A 16 17.73 11.59 1.35
C LEU A 16 16.61 11.95 2.33
N GLY A 17 15.35 11.89 1.90
CA GLY A 17 14.18 12.15 2.74
C GLY A 17 13.77 10.99 3.64
N LEU A 18 14.18 9.76 3.35
CA LEU A 18 13.76 8.57 4.09
C LEU A 18 14.06 8.65 5.60
N PRO A 19 15.24 9.12 6.06
CA PRO A 19 15.49 9.32 7.49
C PRO A 19 14.47 10.26 8.13
N VAL A 20 14.10 11.34 7.44
CA VAL A 20 13.09 12.31 7.92
C VAL A 20 11.71 11.65 8.01
N VAL A 21 11.33 10.86 6.99
CA VAL A 21 10.08 10.08 7.00
C VAL A 21 10.05 9.07 8.15
N LEU A 22 11.15 8.37 8.41
CA LEU A 22 11.24 7.42 9.52
C LEU A 22 11.13 8.11 10.89
N VAL A 23 11.78 9.25 11.08
CA VAL A 23 11.64 10.07 12.29
C VAL A 23 10.20 10.57 12.45
N TYR A 24 9.57 11.02 11.36
CA TYR A 24 8.16 11.41 11.35
C TYR A 24 7.25 10.25 11.79
N LEU A 25 7.41 9.07 11.18
CA LEU A 25 6.63 7.88 11.50
C LEU A 25 6.83 7.43 12.95
N TRP A 26 8.06 7.50 13.47
CA TRP A 26 8.34 7.20 14.86
C TRP A 26 7.68 8.22 15.81
N ARG A 27 7.78 9.53 15.53
CA ARG A 27 7.10 10.58 16.32
C ARG A 27 5.58 10.41 16.31
N ARG A 28 4.99 10.14 15.14
CA ARG A 28 3.56 9.81 15.01
C ARG A 28 3.21 8.50 15.71
N GLY A 29 4.11 7.52 15.69
CA GLY A 29 4.03 6.24 16.37
C GLY A 29 3.82 6.35 17.88
N ARG A 30 4.30 7.44 18.49
CA ARG A 30 4.05 7.73 19.92
C ARG A 30 2.58 8.04 20.23
N LYS A 31 1.83 8.57 19.25
CA LYS A 31 0.39 8.86 19.38
C LYS A 31 -0.47 7.70 18.87
N ASP A 32 -0.10 7.12 17.74
CA ASP A 32 -0.75 5.95 17.18
C ASP A 32 0.32 4.92 16.77
N PRO A 33 0.49 3.82 17.54
CA PRO A 33 1.52 2.82 17.31
C PRO A 33 1.52 2.21 15.91
N LEU A 34 0.38 2.22 15.21
CA LEU A 34 0.28 1.61 13.88
C LEU A 34 1.21 2.31 12.88
N TYR A 35 1.49 3.60 13.03
CA TYR A 35 2.45 4.32 12.17
C TYR A 35 3.86 3.73 12.22
N ALA A 36 4.31 3.26 13.38
CA ALA A 36 5.64 2.70 13.58
C ALA A 36 5.66 1.16 13.47
N ARG A 37 4.50 0.51 13.43
CA ARG A 37 4.39 -0.93 13.19
C ARG A 37 4.42 -1.23 11.69
N HIS A 38 4.82 -2.45 11.34
CA HIS A 38 4.83 -2.95 9.97
C HIS A 38 5.69 -2.11 9.00
N LEU A 39 6.78 -1.47 9.47
CA LEU A 39 7.75 -0.78 8.61
C LEU A 39 8.36 -1.72 7.54
N GLY A 40 8.38 -3.03 7.82
CA GLY A 40 8.70 -4.06 6.84
C GLY A 40 7.87 -3.90 5.56
N GLU A 41 6.55 -3.77 5.67
CA GLU A 41 5.64 -3.62 4.53
C GLU A 41 5.97 -2.35 3.73
N ARG A 42 6.20 -1.21 4.42
CA ARG A 42 6.62 0.04 3.77
C ARG A 42 7.95 -0.09 3.02
N SER A 43 8.82 -0.99 3.47
CA SER A 43 10.10 -1.30 2.79
C SER A 43 10.01 -2.43 1.76
N GLY A 44 8.81 -2.88 1.40
CA GLY A 44 8.59 -3.93 0.39
C GLY A 44 8.71 -5.37 0.92
N ARG A 45 8.66 -5.56 2.24
CA ARG A 45 8.74 -6.88 2.91
C ARG A 45 7.37 -7.28 3.45
N TYR A 46 6.73 -8.23 2.77
CA TYR A 46 5.38 -8.70 3.07
C TYR A 46 5.39 -10.13 3.59
N ARG A 47 4.64 -10.39 4.67
CA ARG A 47 4.43 -11.75 5.20
C ARG A 47 3.46 -12.54 4.34
N GLN A 48 2.32 -11.95 4.03
CA GLN A 48 1.34 -12.51 3.11
C GLN A 48 1.72 -12.17 1.67
N ARG A 49 1.61 -13.16 0.78
CA ARG A 49 1.81 -12.99 -0.66
C ARG A 49 0.54 -13.40 -1.37
N LEU A 50 0.03 -12.54 -2.25
CA LEU A 50 -1.19 -12.79 -3.02
C LEU A 50 -0.90 -12.54 -4.50
N PRO A 51 -0.14 -13.42 -5.18
CA PRO A 51 0.15 -13.26 -6.60
C PRO A 51 -1.15 -13.21 -7.42
N GLY A 52 -1.21 -12.29 -8.37
CA GLY A 52 -2.37 -12.10 -9.26
C GLY A 52 -3.51 -11.29 -8.63
N ALA A 53 -3.31 -10.68 -7.47
CA ALA A 53 -4.33 -9.87 -6.83
C ALA A 53 -4.69 -8.63 -7.65
N VAL A 54 -5.92 -8.15 -7.51
CA VAL A 54 -6.29 -6.79 -7.91
C VAL A 54 -5.79 -5.85 -6.82
N TRP A 55 -4.97 -4.87 -7.20
CA TRP A 55 -4.49 -3.85 -6.27
C TRP A 55 -5.48 -2.69 -6.24
N VAL A 56 -6.04 -2.40 -5.06
CA VAL A 56 -6.89 -1.24 -4.81
C VAL A 56 -6.11 -0.27 -3.91
N HIS A 57 -5.71 0.87 -4.48
CA HIS A 57 -4.98 1.92 -3.79
C HIS A 57 -5.97 2.91 -3.18
N ALA A 58 -6.15 2.83 -1.85
CA ALA A 58 -7.05 3.67 -1.07
C ALA A 58 -6.30 4.18 0.17
N VAL A 59 -5.69 5.36 0.06
CA VAL A 59 -4.72 5.85 1.05
C VAL A 59 -5.36 6.47 2.29
N SER A 60 -6.59 6.98 2.15
CA SER A 60 -7.38 7.55 3.24
C SER A 60 -8.55 6.65 3.69
N LEU A 61 -9.15 6.99 4.83
CA LEU A 61 -10.38 6.35 5.29
C LEU A 61 -11.58 6.63 4.35
N GLY A 62 -11.64 7.84 3.77
CA GLY A 62 -12.71 8.24 2.86
C GLY A 62 -12.67 7.40 1.57
N GLU A 63 -11.51 7.33 0.93
CA GLU A 63 -11.30 6.50 -0.25
C GLU A 63 -11.62 5.04 0.01
N LEU A 64 -11.17 4.48 1.15
CA LEU A 64 -11.47 3.09 1.48
C LEU A 64 -12.98 2.86 1.58
N ARG A 65 -13.72 3.73 2.27
CA ARG A 65 -15.17 3.60 2.42
C ARG A 65 -15.87 3.60 1.06
N SER A 66 -15.43 4.48 0.16
CA SER A 66 -15.92 4.51 -1.23
C SER A 66 -15.53 3.26 -2.02
N ALA A 67 -14.38 2.66 -1.71
CA ALA A 67 -13.87 1.44 -2.35
C ALA A 67 -14.54 0.15 -1.85
N VAL A 68 -15.20 0.15 -0.68
CA VAL A 68 -15.74 -1.07 -0.07
C VAL A 68 -16.66 -1.87 -1.01
N PRO A 69 -17.65 -1.26 -1.70
CA PRO A 69 -18.54 -2.01 -2.60
C PRO A 69 -17.78 -2.65 -3.77
N LEU A 70 -16.79 -1.95 -4.32
CA LEU A 70 -15.93 -2.45 -5.40
C LEU A 70 -15.09 -3.64 -4.92
N ILE A 71 -14.44 -3.52 -3.75
CA ILE A 71 -13.63 -4.59 -3.18
C ILE A 71 -14.48 -5.84 -2.92
N ARG A 72 -15.70 -5.66 -2.38
CA ARG A 72 -16.67 -6.77 -2.19
C ARG A 72 -16.98 -7.47 -3.51
N ALA A 73 -17.35 -6.71 -4.55
CA ALA A 73 -17.65 -7.28 -5.86
C ALA A 73 -16.48 -8.07 -6.47
N LEU A 74 -15.24 -7.61 -6.28
CA LEU A 74 -14.04 -8.34 -6.70
C LEU A 74 -13.89 -9.66 -5.94
N LEU A 75 -14.02 -9.63 -4.61
CA LEU A 75 -13.90 -10.81 -3.75
C LEU A 75 -15.01 -11.85 -4.04
N ASP A 76 -16.23 -11.39 -4.31
CA ASP A 76 -17.38 -12.24 -4.64
C ASP A 76 -17.21 -12.91 -6.00
N ARG A 77 -16.54 -12.25 -6.95
CA ARG A 77 -16.11 -12.86 -8.23
C ARG A 77 -14.99 -13.90 -8.05
N GLY A 78 -14.46 -14.06 -6.84
CA GLY A 78 -13.37 -14.97 -6.52
C GLY A 78 -11.97 -14.35 -6.73
N ASP A 79 -11.88 -13.04 -6.96
CA ASP A 79 -10.60 -12.38 -7.08
C ASP A 79 -9.89 -12.26 -5.74
N ARG A 80 -8.56 -12.25 -5.77
CA ARG A 80 -7.76 -11.83 -4.62
C ARG A 80 -7.57 -10.32 -4.67
N VAL A 81 -7.56 -9.67 -3.51
CA VAL A 81 -7.42 -8.21 -3.42
C VAL A 81 -6.26 -7.84 -2.51
N VAL A 82 -5.46 -6.86 -2.91
CA VAL A 82 -4.51 -6.18 -2.01
C VAL A 82 -4.90 -4.72 -1.92
N THR A 83 -5.10 -4.20 -0.70
CA THR A 83 -5.32 -2.77 -0.46
C THR A 83 -4.08 -2.12 0.14
N THR A 84 -3.72 -0.95 -0.35
CA THR A 84 -2.63 -0.13 0.22
C THR A 84 -3.19 1.09 0.91
N HIS A 85 -2.75 1.33 2.14
CA HIS A 85 -3.19 2.45 2.98
C HIS A 85 -2.04 3.39 3.28
N PHE A 86 -2.32 4.67 3.50
CA PHE A 86 -1.36 5.62 4.07
C PHE A 86 -1.68 5.95 5.53
N THR A 87 -2.98 6.00 5.86
CA THR A 87 -3.48 6.32 7.20
C THR A 87 -3.79 5.08 8.04
N PRO A 88 -3.54 5.10 9.37
CA PRO A 88 -3.96 4.03 10.27
C PRO A 88 -5.47 3.79 10.28
N ALA A 89 -6.26 4.87 10.14
CA ALA A 89 -7.71 4.79 10.13
C ALA A 89 -8.22 3.97 8.93
N GLY A 90 -7.70 4.22 7.73
CA GLY A 90 -7.99 3.41 6.55
C GLY A 90 -7.59 1.95 6.75
N ARG A 91 -6.36 1.68 7.19
CA ARG A 91 -5.90 0.31 7.41
C ARG A 91 -6.79 -0.46 8.40
N ARG A 92 -7.09 0.12 9.57
CA ARG A 92 -7.95 -0.51 10.58
C ARG A 92 -9.33 -0.81 10.04
N GLU A 93 -9.92 0.14 9.31
CA GLU A 93 -11.24 -0.06 8.73
C GLU A 93 -11.21 -1.18 7.68
N SER A 94 -10.14 -1.29 6.89
CA SER A 94 -9.97 -2.39 5.92
C SER A 94 -9.83 -3.73 6.63
N GLU A 95 -9.02 -3.80 7.69
CA GLU A 95 -8.85 -5.03 8.49
C GLU A 95 -10.16 -5.44 9.17
N ARG A 96 -10.99 -4.47 9.58
CA ARG A 96 -12.30 -4.70 10.22
C ARG A 96 -13.35 -5.17 9.21
N VAL A 97 -13.52 -4.45 8.11
CA VAL A 97 -14.59 -4.70 7.11
C VAL A 97 -14.37 -6.00 6.34
N PHE A 98 -13.10 -6.38 6.13
CA PHE A 98 -12.70 -7.55 5.36
C PHE A 98 -12.01 -8.63 6.19
N ALA A 99 -12.27 -8.67 7.51
CA ALA A 99 -11.64 -9.61 8.43
C ALA A 99 -11.75 -11.07 7.97
N ALA A 100 -12.94 -11.48 7.50
CA ALA A 100 -13.17 -12.84 7.00
C ALA A 100 -12.36 -13.15 5.74
N ASP A 101 -12.26 -12.21 4.80
CA ASP A 101 -11.51 -12.37 3.55
C ASP A 101 -10.00 -12.40 3.77
N ILE A 102 -9.52 -11.63 4.75
CA ILE A 102 -8.12 -11.65 5.17
C ILE A 102 -7.80 -12.99 5.85
N ALA A 103 -8.66 -13.46 6.76
CA ALA A 103 -8.50 -14.76 7.42
C ALA A 103 -8.53 -15.93 6.42
N ALA A 104 -9.38 -15.85 5.38
CA ALA A 104 -9.44 -16.81 4.28
C ALA A 104 -8.27 -16.67 3.28
N GLY A 105 -7.34 -15.74 3.48
CA GLY A 105 -6.21 -15.52 2.59
C GLY A 105 -6.58 -14.99 1.20
N ARG A 106 -7.78 -14.42 1.04
CA ARG A 106 -8.24 -13.80 -0.23
C ARG A 106 -7.87 -12.33 -0.33
N MET A 107 -7.66 -11.68 0.81
CA MET A 107 -7.34 -10.27 0.88
C MET A 107 -6.12 -9.97 1.76
N ALA A 108 -5.38 -8.91 1.44
CA ALA A 108 -4.35 -8.34 2.30
C ALA A 108 -4.49 -6.81 2.36
N ALA A 109 -4.54 -6.25 3.58
CA ALA A 109 -4.44 -4.82 3.81
C ALA A 109 -3.01 -4.47 4.25
N VAL A 110 -2.29 -3.69 3.44
CA VAL A 110 -0.88 -3.38 3.67
C VAL A 110 -0.62 -1.89 3.66
N TRP A 111 0.52 -1.47 4.22
CA TRP A 111 0.98 -0.10 4.02
C TRP A 111 1.40 0.14 2.57
N VAL A 112 1.13 1.34 2.06
CA VAL A 112 1.76 1.81 0.83
C VAL A 112 3.29 1.69 0.93
N PRO A 113 3.98 1.15 -0.09
CA PRO A 113 5.43 1.12 -0.11
C PRO A 113 5.99 2.54 -0.05
N PHE A 114 7.18 2.70 0.53
CA PHE A 114 7.96 3.91 0.32
C PHE A 114 8.22 4.10 -1.16
N GLU A 115 8.35 5.35 -1.55
CA GLU A 115 8.62 5.73 -2.93
C GLU A 115 10.09 5.50 -3.29
N THR A 116 10.46 4.21 -3.32
CA THR A 116 11.77 3.72 -3.66
C THR A 116 11.64 2.49 -4.54
N SER A 117 12.58 2.29 -5.45
CA SER A 117 12.56 1.17 -6.39
C SER A 117 12.50 -0.18 -5.68
N TRP A 118 13.23 -0.36 -4.58
CA TRP A 118 13.25 -1.63 -3.85
C TRP A 118 11.94 -1.94 -3.13
N ALA A 119 11.25 -0.93 -2.61
CA ALA A 119 10.01 -1.15 -1.86
C ALA A 119 8.89 -1.57 -2.81
N TYR A 120 8.77 -0.85 -3.94
CA TYR A 120 7.84 -1.22 -5.01
C TYR A 120 8.22 -2.54 -5.70
N ALA A 121 9.50 -2.83 -5.92
CA ALA A 121 9.91 -4.15 -6.42
C ALA A 121 9.50 -5.28 -5.47
N GLY A 122 9.61 -5.06 -4.15
CA GLY A 122 9.11 -5.96 -3.13
C GLY A 122 7.60 -6.17 -3.22
N PHE A 123 6.83 -5.10 -3.41
CA PHE A 123 5.37 -5.12 -3.58
C PHE A 123 4.96 -5.91 -4.83
N PHE A 124 5.51 -5.56 -5.99
CA PHE A 124 5.20 -6.24 -7.24
C PHE A 124 5.61 -7.71 -7.22
N ARG A 125 6.71 -8.07 -6.54
CA ARG A 125 7.10 -9.46 -6.35
C ARG A 125 6.15 -10.23 -5.43
N ALA A 126 5.63 -9.60 -4.38
CA ALA A 126 4.74 -10.24 -3.41
C ALA A 126 3.31 -10.43 -3.94
N PHE A 127 2.79 -9.46 -4.70
CA PHE A 127 1.39 -9.42 -5.11
C PHE A 127 1.17 -9.62 -6.61
N ARG A 128 2.18 -9.39 -7.46
CA ARG A 128 2.12 -9.51 -8.93
C ARG A 128 0.75 -9.03 -9.47
N PRO A 129 0.37 -7.77 -9.19
CA PRO A 129 -1.00 -7.33 -9.38
C PRO A 129 -1.36 -7.40 -10.86
N ARG A 130 -2.54 -7.95 -11.16
CA ARG A 130 -3.03 -8.03 -12.56
C ARG A 130 -3.67 -6.73 -13.04
N ALA A 131 -4.10 -5.90 -12.10
CA ALA A 131 -4.65 -4.56 -12.32
C ALA A 131 -4.41 -3.71 -11.07
N GLY A 132 -4.20 -2.40 -11.26
CA GLY A 132 -4.15 -1.40 -10.19
C GLY A 132 -5.29 -0.40 -10.35
N LEU A 133 -6.06 -0.20 -9.29
CA LEU A 133 -7.18 0.73 -9.21
C LEU A 133 -6.85 1.79 -8.18
N VAL A 134 -6.70 3.04 -8.60
CA VAL A 134 -6.45 4.19 -7.71
C VAL A 134 -7.78 4.88 -7.48
N MET A 135 -8.15 5.06 -6.20
CA MET A 135 -9.48 5.58 -5.86
C MET A 135 -9.65 7.06 -6.20
N GLU A 136 -8.62 7.87 -6.00
CA GLU A 136 -8.60 9.28 -6.40
C GLU A 136 -7.35 9.60 -7.23
N ILE A 137 -6.54 10.59 -6.80
CA ILE A 137 -5.43 11.15 -7.58
C ILE A 137 -4.05 10.81 -7.00
N GLU A 138 -3.96 9.94 -6.00
CA GLU A 138 -2.67 9.57 -5.39
C GLU A 138 -1.85 8.58 -6.23
N ILE A 139 -1.60 8.91 -7.50
CA ILE A 139 -0.66 8.19 -8.37
C ILE A 139 0.76 8.72 -8.10
N TRP A 140 1.66 7.82 -7.68
CA TRP A 140 3.05 8.13 -7.39
C TRP A 140 3.97 7.56 -8.49
N PRO A 141 5.12 8.20 -8.80
CA PRO A 141 5.95 7.81 -9.94
C PRO A 141 6.38 6.34 -10.03
N ARG A 142 6.57 5.63 -8.90
CA ARG A 142 6.98 4.21 -8.83
C ARG A 142 5.82 3.23 -8.86
N MET A 143 4.57 3.72 -8.87
CA MET A 143 3.40 2.86 -9.03
C MET A 143 3.28 2.30 -10.45
N ILE A 144 3.99 2.90 -11.42
CA ILE A 144 4.01 2.59 -12.85
C ILE A 144 5.45 2.26 -13.26
#